data_AF-A0A3B1C0I5-F1
#
_entry.id   AF-A0A3B1C0I5-F1
#
_cell.length_a   1.000
_cell.length_b   1.000
_cell.length_c   1.000
_cell.angle_alpha   90.00
_cell.angle_beta   90.00
_cell.angle_gamma   90.00
#
_symmetry.space_group_name_H-M   'P 1'
#
loop_
_entity.id
_entity.type
_entity.pdbx_description
1 polymer ?
#
loop_
_entity_poly.entity_id
_entity_poly.type
_entity_poly.pdbx_seq_one_letter_code
_entity_poly.pdbx_strand_id
1 'polypeptide(L)'
;MPDLLSPSAIKRLPTAIRRLGEKERMAFVFLRMKRDESYIARELKITISQAREMIHLVQNTLVQSGALDMIQDPVFFPIDHPHGDSDGEERSFELPGANMDIADELFLDGFYKILSKSLDEMDTEGRRLMGLWFNKEMKAKAILIFYKNLGIPISSKKPIEKTTEQDVFYELEKNIRKLLVYVRSNVNDSEIDLTPAALRAILNETGV
;
A
#
# COMPACT_ATOMS: atom_id res chain seq x y z
N MET A 1 -8.91 -38.40 -21.78
CA MET A 1 -8.11 -37.17 -21.68
C MET A 1 -6.92 -37.49 -20.79
N PRO A 2 -5.67 -37.28 -21.23
CA PRO A 2 -4.52 -37.55 -20.37
C PRO A 2 -4.53 -36.56 -19.21
N ASP A 3 -4.29 -37.05 -17.98
CA ASP A 3 -4.14 -36.20 -16.81
C ASP A 3 -3.06 -35.14 -17.10
N LEU A 4 -3.45 -33.87 -17.05
CA LEU A 4 -2.62 -32.71 -17.37
C LEU A 4 -1.50 -32.49 -16.33
N LEU A 5 -1.59 -33.16 -15.18
CA LEU A 5 -0.59 -33.11 -14.10
C LEU A 5 -0.13 -34.51 -13.70
N SER A 6 1.19 -34.69 -13.57
CA SER A 6 1.74 -35.94 -13.02
C SER A 6 1.29 -36.15 -11.55
N PRO A 7 1.11 -37.40 -11.08
CA PRO A 7 0.71 -37.69 -9.70
C PRO A 7 1.65 -37.09 -8.65
N SER A 8 2.94 -36.99 -9.00
CA SER A 8 3.98 -36.36 -8.17
C SER A 8 3.82 -34.84 -8.05
N ALA A 9 3.36 -34.16 -9.12
CA ALA A 9 3.07 -32.73 -9.09
C ALA A 9 1.84 -32.43 -8.21
N ILE A 10 0.80 -33.26 -8.30
CA ILE A 10 -0.44 -33.11 -7.51
C ILE A 10 -0.15 -33.20 -6.00
N LYS A 11 0.74 -34.12 -5.58
CA LYS A 11 1.15 -34.24 -4.16
C LYS A 11 1.90 -33.02 -3.61
N ARG A 12 2.47 -32.17 -4.48
CA ARG A 12 3.22 -30.96 -4.08
C ARG A 12 2.36 -29.70 -4.09
N LEU A 13 1.11 -29.79 -4.54
CA LEU A 13 0.18 -28.67 -4.51
C LEU A 13 -0.29 -28.39 -3.07
N PRO A 14 -0.62 -27.14 -2.71
CA PRO A 14 -1.31 -26.82 -1.46
C PRO A 14 -2.63 -27.59 -1.32
N THR A 15 -3.00 -27.96 -0.10
CA THR A 15 -4.23 -28.73 0.16
C THR A 15 -5.48 -28.02 -0.37
N ALA A 16 -5.52 -26.68 -0.29
CA ALA A 16 -6.61 -25.87 -0.82
C ALA A 16 -6.74 -25.98 -2.35
N ILE A 17 -5.61 -25.94 -3.07
CA ILE A 17 -5.57 -26.09 -4.54
C ILE A 17 -5.86 -27.53 -4.98
N ARG A 18 -5.50 -28.55 -4.20
CA ARG A 18 -5.80 -29.96 -4.55
C ARG A 18 -7.29 -30.25 -4.68
N ARG A 19 -8.14 -29.49 -3.98
CA ARG A 19 -9.60 -29.61 -4.00
C ARG A 19 -10.25 -28.96 -5.22
N LEU A 20 -9.50 -28.14 -5.97
CA LEU A 20 -9.97 -27.52 -7.20
C LEU A 20 -9.93 -28.51 -8.37
N GLY A 21 -10.65 -28.17 -9.44
CA GLY A 21 -10.66 -28.93 -10.68
C GLY A 21 -9.28 -28.97 -11.37
N GLU A 22 -9.17 -29.82 -12.38
CA GLU A 22 -7.88 -30.06 -13.06
C GLU A 22 -7.34 -28.83 -13.78
N LYS A 23 -8.21 -28.03 -14.40
CA LYS A 23 -7.81 -26.83 -15.14
C LYS A 23 -7.36 -25.71 -14.20
N GLU A 24 -8.03 -25.58 -13.07
CA GLU A 24 -7.75 -24.62 -12.00
C GLU A 24 -6.39 -24.95 -11.34
N ARG A 25 -6.13 -26.24 -11.09
CA ARG A 25 -4.83 -26.71 -10.60
C ARG A 25 -3.69 -26.40 -11.58
N MET A 26 -3.96 -26.49 -12.88
CA MET A 26 -3.00 -26.10 -13.93
C MET A 26 -2.79 -24.59 -13.99
N ALA A 27 -3.86 -23.81 -13.90
CA ALA A 27 -3.77 -22.35 -13.82
C ALA A 27 -2.89 -21.93 -12.64
N PHE A 28 -3.02 -22.56 -11.48
CA PHE A 28 -2.11 -22.34 -10.34
C PHE A 28 -0.64 -22.63 -10.68
N VAL A 29 -0.35 -23.74 -11.37
CA VAL A 29 1.02 -24.07 -11.76
C VAL A 29 1.59 -23.03 -12.73
N PHE A 30 0.78 -22.57 -13.70
CA PHE A 30 1.20 -21.54 -14.65
C PHE A 30 1.43 -20.18 -13.98
N LEU A 31 0.58 -19.79 -13.03
CA LEU A 31 0.76 -18.59 -12.21
C LEU A 31 2.07 -18.68 -11.40
N ARG A 32 2.38 -19.83 -10.81
CA ARG A 32 3.64 -20.07 -10.11
C ARG A 32 4.86 -20.01 -11.04
N MET A 33 4.69 -20.38 -12.30
CA MET A 33 5.70 -20.30 -13.35
C MET A 33 5.80 -18.92 -14.02
N LYS A 34 5.11 -17.90 -13.48
CA LYS A 34 5.15 -16.52 -14.01
C LYS A 34 4.57 -16.40 -15.43
N ARG A 35 3.54 -17.19 -15.74
CA ARG A 35 2.84 -17.12 -17.03
C ARG A 35 1.63 -16.20 -16.91
N ASP A 36 1.41 -15.40 -17.95
CA ASP A 36 0.33 -14.43 -18.03
C ASP A 36 -1.02 -15.08 -18.39
N GLU A 37 -2.10 -14.32 -18.20
CA GLU A 37 -3.47 -14.71 -18.51
C GLU A 37 -3.62 -15.20 -19.97
N SER A 38 -2.98 -14.50 -20.91
CA SER A 38 -2.95 -14.85 -22.34
C SER A 38 -2.31 -16.23 -22.59
N TYR A 39 -1.24 -16.55 -21.89
CA TYR A 39 -0.61 -17.87 -21.97
C TYR A 39 -1.52 -18.95 -21.40
N ILE A 40 -2.15 -18.71 -20.25
CA ILE A 40 -3.04 -19.66 -19.59
C ILE A 40 -4.26 -19.97 -20.46
N ALA A 41 -4.88 -18.95 -21.06
CA ALA A 41 -6.02 -19.11 -21.97
C ALA A 41 -5.67 -19.98 -23.18
N ARG A 42 -4.52 -19.71 -23.81
CA ARG A 42 -4.01 -20.47 -24.95
C ARG A 42 -3.71 -21.93 -24.59
N GLU A 43 -3.03 -22.16 -23.48
CA GLU A 43 -2.57 -23.49 -23.08
C GLU A 43 -3.73 -24.39 -22.61
N LEU A 44 -4.71 -23.80 -21.92
CA LEU A 44 -5.91 -24.51 -21.47
C LEU A 44 -7.02 -24.57 -22.52
N LYS A 45 -6.82 -23.97 -23.70
CA LYS A 45 -7.79 -23.88 -24.80
C LYS A 45 -9.14 -23.32 -24.33
N ILE A 46 -9.08 -22.24 -23.55
CA ILE A 46 -10.24 -21.52 -23.03
C ILE A 46 -10.19 -20.06 -23.49
N THR A 47 -11.30 -19.34 -23.35
CA THR A 47 -11.31 -17.90 -23.63
C THR A 47 -10.52 -17.13 -22.58
N ILE A 48 -10.08 -15.92 -22.91
CA ILE A 48 -9.37 -15.04 -21.96
C ILE A 48 -10.27 -14.77 -20.73
N SER A 49 -11.56 -14.50 -20.94
CA SER A 49 -12.53 -14.33 -19.85
C SER A 49 -12.62 -15.55 -18.93
N GLN A 50 -12.64 -16.77 -19.48
CA GLN A 50 -12.63 -17.99 -18.68
C GLN A 50 -11.30 -18.20 -17.93
N ALA A 51 -10.17 -17.82 -18.54
CA ALA A 51 -8.88 -17.85 -17.87
C ALA A 51 -8.83 -16.86 -16.70
N ARG A 52 -9.42 -15.67 -16.86
CA ARG A 52 -9.56 -14.67 -15.79
C ARG A 52 -10.33 -15.19 -14.59
N GLU A 53 -11.51 -15.75 -14.85
CA GLU A 53 -12.37 -16.34 -13.80
C GLU A 53 -11.62 -17.45 -13.05
N MET A 54 -10.89 -18.28 -13.79
CA MET A 54 -10.10 -19.38 -13.23
C MET A 54 -8.93 -18.90 -12.38
N ILE A 55 -8.21 -17.86 -12.83
CA ILE A 55 -7.14 -17.21 -12.07
C ILE A 55 -7.71 -16.60 -10.78
N HIS A 56 -8.84 -15.92 -10.87
CA HIS A 56 -9.52 -15.32 -9.72
C HIS A 56 -9.98 -16.38 -8.70
N LEU A 57 -10.54 -17.51 -9.16
CA LEU A 57 -10.90 -18.64 -8.30
C LEU A 57 -9.69 -19.22 -7.56
N VAL A 58 -8.56 -19.39 -8.26
CA VAL A 58 -7.30 -19.87 -7.68
C VAL A 58 -6.76 -18.88 -6.66
N GLN A 59 -6.76 -17.58 -6.97
CA GLN A 59 -6.35 -16.52 -6.06
C GLN A 59 -7.21 -16.52 -4.79
N ASN A 60 -8.54 -16.51 -4.92
CA ASN A 60 -9.46 -16.54 -3.78
C ASN A 60 -9.25 -17.77 -2.88
N THR A 61 -9.02 -18.93 -3.50
CA THR A 61 -8.74 -20.17 -2.76
C THR A 61 -7.43 -20.05 -1.97
N LEU A 62 -6.41 -19.40 -2.53
CA LEU A 62 -5.14 -19.16 -1.84
C LEU A 62 -5.30 -18.14 -0.70
N VAL A 63 -6.04 -17.05 -0.92
CA VAL A 63 -6.38 -16.03 0.10
C VAL A 63 -7.08 -16.67 1.29
N GLN A 64 -8.16 -17.41 1.06
CA GLN A 64 -8.92 -18.08 2.11
C GLN A 64 -8.08 -19.10 2.89
N SER A 65 -7.04 -19.66 2.25
CA SER A 65 -6.13 -20.60 2.88
C SER A 65 -4.88 -19.96 3.52
N GLY A 66 -4.73 -18.63 3.43
CA GLY A 66 -3.56 -17.90 3.92
C GLY A 66 -2.26 -18.19 3.17
N ALA A 67 -2.33 -18.76 1.96
CA ALA A 67 -1.19 -19.21 1.15
C ALA A 67 -0.97 -18.31 -0.08
N LEU A 68 -1.23 -17.02 0.07
CA LEU A 68 -1.25 -16.04 -1.01
C LEU A 68 0.16 -15.77 -1.61
N ASP A 69 1.21 -15.90 -0.80
CA ASP A 69 2.62 -15.75 -1.20
C ASP A 69 3.13 -16.82 -2.19
N MET A 70 2.27 -17.79 -2.55
CA MET A 70 2.64 -18.90 -3.44
C MET A 70 2.54 -18.54 -4.93
N ILE A 71 2.01 -17.36 -5.27
CA ILE A 71 1.86 -16.84 -6.63
C ILE A 71 2.48 -15.44 -6.74
N GLN A 72 2.81 -15.04 -7.98
CA GLN A 72 3.60 -13.84 -8.23
C GLN A 72 2.86 -12.53 -7.95
N ASP A 73 1.55 -12.48 -8.20
CA ASP A 73 0.71 -11.29 -8.02
C ASP A 73 -0.41 -11.61 -7.02
N PRO A 74 -0.12 -11.52 -5.71
CA PRO A 74 -1.12 -11.69 -4.67
C PRO A 74 -2.11 -10.52 -4.70
N VAL A 75 -3.37 -10.77 -5.07
CA VAL A 75 -4.43 -9.78 -4.91
C VAL A 75 -4.84 -9.77 -3.43
N PHE A 76 -4.56 -8.67 -2.74
CA PHE A 76 -4.95 -8.50 -1.34
C PHE A 76 -6.44 -8.13 -1.28
N PHE A 77 -7.23 -8.92 -0.57
CA PHE A 77 -8.60 -8.57 -0.23
C PHE A 77 -8.59 -7.75 1.07
N PRO A 78 -9.17 -6.53 1.08
CA PRO A 78 -9.39 -5.79 2.31
C PRO A 78 -10.23 -6.62 3.28
N ILE A 79 -9.83 -6.63 4.56
CA ILE A 79 -10.43 -7.47 5.62
C ILE A 79 -11.89 -7.08 5.92
N ASP A 80 -12.39 -5.96 5.38
CA ASP A 80 -13.67 -5.33 5.75
C ASP A 80 -14.87 -5.70 4.86
N HIS A 81 -14.79 -6.72 3.99
CA HIS A 81 -15.95 -7.20 3.21
C HIS A 81 -16.49 -8.55 3.71
N PRO A 82 -17.57 -8.58 4.52
CA PRO A 82 -18.31 -9.81 4.75
C PRO A 82 -19.01 -10.20 3.43
N HIS A 83 -18.76 -11.41 2.95
CA HIS A 83 -19.45 -11.97 1.79
C HIS A 83 -20.93 -12.20 2.15
N GLY A 84 -21.81 -11.35 1.62
CA GLY A 84 -23.24 -11.61 1.59
C GLY A 84 -23.61 -12.25 0.26
N ASP A 85 -23.98 -13.52 0.30
CA ASP A 85 -24.61 -14.24 -0.80
C ASP A 85 -25.89 -13.50 -1.23
N SER A 86 -25.89 -12.84 -2.39
CA SER A 86 -27.10 -12.55 -3.18
C SER A 86 -26.73 -12.16 -4.60
N ASP A 87 -27.33 -12.89 -5.54
CA ASP A 87 -27.37 -12.61 -6.96
C ASP A 87 -27.82 -11.17 -7.26
N GLY A 88 -27.13 -10.54 -8.21
CA GLY A 88 -27.62 -9.33 -8.89
C GLY A 88 -26.93 -8.05 -8.44
N GLU A 89 -26.37 -7.36 -9.43
CA GLU A 89 -25.61 -6.10 -9.35
C GLU A 89 -24.17 -6.27 -8.87
N GLU A 90 -23.25 -6.12 -9.83
CA GLU A 90 -21.91 -5.59 -9.58
C GLU A 90 -22.07 -4.28 -8.79
N ARG A 91 -22.19 -4.37 -7.47
CA ARG A 91 -21.78 -3.28 -6.60
C ARG A 91 -20.27 -3.37 -6.55
N SER A 92 -19.65 -2.84 -7.60
CA SER A 92 -18.38 -2.15 -7.45
C SER A 92 -18.47 -1.39 -6.13
N PHE A 93 -17.66 -1.77 -5.16
CA PHE A 93 -17.19 -0.78 -4.20
C PHE A 93 -16.34 0.18 -5.02
N GLU A 94 -17.02 1.06 -5.75
CA GLU A 94 -16.58 2.43 -5.84
C GLU A 94 -16.33 2.79 -4.37
N LEU A 95 -15.05 2.95 -4.01
CA LEU A 95 -14.71 3.96 -3.02
C LEU A 95 -15.63 5.14 -3.31
N PRO A 96 -16.14 5.89 -2.32
CA PRO A 96 -16.77 7.15 -2.60
C PRO A 96 -15.71 8.14 -3.13
N GLY A 97 -15.09 7.87 -4.28
CA GLY A 97 -14.90 8.85 -5.33
C GLY A 97 -16.28 9.23 -5.83
N ALA A 98 -17.04 9.89 -4.96
CA ALA A 98 -18.15 10.69 -5.37
C ALA A 98 -17.57 11.74 -6.31
N ASN A 99 -17.59 11.47 -7.62
CA ASN A 99 -17.32 12.41 -8.70
C ASN A 99 -16.37 13.55 -8.28
N MET A 100 -15.09 13.24 -8.03
CA MET A 100 -14.12 14.31 -7.86
C MET A 100 -14.02 15.00 -9.22
N ASP A 101 -14.27 16.31 -9.26
CA ASP A 101 -14.18 17.06 -10.50
C ASP A 101 -12.74 16.91 -11.03
N ILE A 102 -12.56 16.87 -12.35
CA ILE A 102 -11.22 16.86 -12.97
C ILE A 102 -10.40 18.07 -12.48
N ALA A 103 -11.09 19.17 -12.17
CA ALA A 103 -10.52 20.34 -11.52
C ALA A 103 -9.94 20.05 -10.13
N ASP A 104 -10.62 19.23 -9.31
CA ASP A 104 -10.17 18.85 -7.98
C ASP A 104 -8.98 17.87 -8.05
N GLU A 105 -8.97 16.96 -9.03
CA GLU A 105 -7.84 16.05 -9.26
C GLU A 105 -6.58 16.82 -9.69
N LEU A 106 -6.73 17.80 -10.59
CA LEU A 106 -5.66 18.71 -10.99
C LEU A 106 -5.18 19.58 -9.82
N PHE A 107 -6.09 20.03 -8.96
CA PHE A 107 -5.76 20.79 -7.76
C PHE A 107 -4.96 19.95 -6.76
N LEU A 108 -5.35 18.69 -6.55
CA LEU A 108 -4.62 17.74 -5.70
C LEU A 108 -3.22 17.45 -6.23
N ASP A 109 -3.06 17.18 -7.52
CA ASP A 109 -1.73 16.97 -8.12
C ASP A 109 -0.84 18.22 -8.00
N GLY A 110 -1.44 19.41 -8.18
CA GLY A 110 -0.78 20.68 -7.89
C GLY A 110 -0.35 20.81 -6.43
N PHE A 111 -1.24 20.46 -5.50
CA PHE A 111 -0.96 20.49 -4.06
C PHE A 111 0.16 19.50 -3.68
N TYR A 112 0.18 18.28 -4.23
CA TYR A 112 1.24 17.30 -3.97
C TYR A 112 2.60 17.76 -4.50
N LYS A 113 2.65 18.40 -5.67
CA LYS A 113 3.87 19.01 -6.19
C LYS A 113 4.38 20.11 -5.26
N ILE A 114 3.48 20.93 -4.73
CA ILE A 114 3.81 21.97 -3.75
C ILE A 114 4.32 21.34 -2.45
N LEU A 115 3.63 20.31 -1.94
CA LEU A 115 4.04 19.59 -0.73
C LEU A 115 5.44 19.00 -0.87
N SER A 116 5.72 18.34 -2.00
CA SER A 116 7.05 17.79 -2.32
C SER A 116 8.11 18.89 -2.35
N LYS A 117 7.83 20.02 -3.00
CA LYS A 117 8.75 21.16 -3.05
C LYS A 117 9.00 21.73 -1.64
N SER A 118 7.96 21.87 -0.84
CA SER A 118 8.05 22.36 0.54
C SER A 118 8.82 21.41 1.46
N LEU A 119 8.71 20.09 1.23
CA LEU A 119 9.55 19.11 1.90
C LEU A 119 11.02 19.29 1.51
N ASP A 120 11.33 19.55 0.24
CA ASP A 120 12.70 19.74 -0.23
C ASP A 120 13.40 20.97 0.36
N GLU A 121 12.63 22.00 0.70
CA GLU A 121 13.10 23.22 1.37
C GLU A 121 13.38 23.02 2.87
N MET A 122 12.91 21.93 3.47
CA MET A 122 13.18 21.60 4.87
C MET A 122 14.60 21.09 5.10
N ASP A 123 15.09 21.31 6.32
CA ASP A 123 16.35 20.76 6.77
C ASP A 123 16.36 19.22 6.71
N THR A 124 17.52 18.65 6.38
CA THR A 124 17.70 17.19 6.20
C THR A 124 17.31 16.40 7.44
N GLU A 125 17.51 16.96 8.63
CA GLU A 125 17.15 16.36 9.91
C GLU A 125 15.62 16.27 10.06
N GLY A 126 14.91 17.38 9.82
CA GLY A 126 13.45 17.43 9.82
C GLY A 126 12.82 16.50 8.79
N ARG A 127 13.32 16.50 7.54
CA ARG A 127 12.87 15.55 6.49
C ARG A 127 13.04 14.10 6.91
N ARG A 128 14.20 13.74 7.45
CA ARG A 128 14.48 12.38 7.91
C ARG A 128 13.49 11.97 8.99
N LEU A 129 13.25 12.83 9.99
CA LEU A 129 12.34 12.53 11.08
C LEU A 129 10.90 12.30 10.58
N MET A 130 10.42 13.15 9.67
CA MET A 130 9.09 12.99 9.08
C MET A 130 9.00 11.74 8.20
N GLY A 131 10.02 11.45 7.38
CA GLY A 131 10.06 10.22 6.57
C GLY A 131 10.08 8.95 7.42
N LEU A 132 10.77 8.94 8.55
CA LEU A 132 10.74 7.79 9.47
C LEU A 132 9.33 7.59 10.07
N TRP A 133 8.62 8.68 10.37
CA TRP A 133 7.30 8.62 10.98
C TRP A 133 6.19 8.29 9.96
N PHE A 134 6.10 9.04 8.86
CA PHE A 134 4.99 8.94 7.90
C PHE A 134 5.27 7.93 6.78
N ASN A 135 6.48 7.88 6.21
CA ASN A 135 6.79 6.95 5.12
C ASN A 135 7.13 5.53 5.62
N LYS A 136 7.84 5.43 6.75
CA LYS A 136 8.25 4.15 7.35
C LYS A 136 7.36 3.69 8.51
N GLU A 137 6.34 4.47 8.85
CA GLU A 137 5.37 4.17 9.91
C GLU A 137 6.03 3.79 11.26
N MET A 138 7.21 4.35 11.53
CA MET A 138 7.96 4.00 12.73
C MET A 138 7.36 4.67 13.96
N LYS A 139 7.15 3.89 15.03
CA LYS A 139 6.74 4.44 16.34
C LYS A 139 7.87 5.24 16.98
N ALA A 140 7.52 6.17 17.88
CA ALA A 140 8.47 7.06 18.56
C ALA A 140 9.64 6.30 19.23
N LYS A 141 9.35 5.16 19.87
CA LYS A 141 10.36 4.27 20.44
C LYS A 141 11.37 3.75 19.41
N ALA A 142 10.89 3.32 18.24
CA ALA A 142 11.73 2.80 17.18
C ALA A 142 12.59 3.90 16.55
N ILE A 143 12.02 5.10 16.35
CA ILE A 143 12.75 6.28 15.90
C ILE A 143 13.85 6.65 16.89
N LEU A 144 13.55 6.66 18.19
CA LEU A 144 14.53 6.97 19.22
C LEU A 144 15.70 5.97 19.20
N ILE A 145 15.41 4.67 19.05
CA ILE A 145 16.45 3.63 18.91
C ILE A 145 17.28 3.88 17.64
N PHE A 146 16.64 4.21 16.52
CA PHE A 146 17.32 4.50 15.26
C PHE A 146 18.34 5.65 15.40
N TYR A 147 17.93 6.78 15.98
CA TYR A 147 18.84 7.91 16.19
C TYR A 147 19.93 7.60 17.24
N LYS A 148 19.61 6.83 18.28
CA LYS A 148 20.61 6.33 19.24
C LYS A 148 21.69 5.49 18.58
N ASN A 149 21.30 4.60 17.66
CA ASN A 149 22.24 3.75 16.92
C ASN A 149 23.14 4.57 15.98
N LEU A 150 22.63 5.68 15.44
CA LEU A 150 23.42 6.60 14.61
C LEU A 150 24.33 7.54 15.43
N GLY A 151 24.06 7.71 16.74
CA GLY A 151 24.78 8.67 17.58
C GLY A 151 24.50 10.13 17.23
N ILE A 152 23.40 10.42 16.53
CA ILE A 152 23.03 11.76 16.07
C ILE A 152 21.84 12.24 16.90
N PRO A 153 21.83 13.49 17.38
CA PRO A 153 20.68 14.02 18.11
C PRO A 153 19.46 14.21 17.19
N ILE A 154 18.26 14.01 17.74
CA ILE A 154 16.99 14.29 17.04
C ILE A 154 16.73 15.80 16.97
N SER A 155 17.20 16.53 17.99
CA SER A 155 17.13 18.00 18.02
C SER A 155 18.50 18.61 18.30
N SER A 156 18.75 19.78 17.73
CA SER A 156 19.97 20.55 17.96
C SER A 156 20.22 20.98 19.42
N LYS A 157 19.24 20.80 20.32
CA LYS A 157 19.29 21.31 21.70
C LYS A 157 19.58 20.26 22.76
N LYS A 158 19.38 18.97 22.47
CA LYS A 158 19.56 17.90 23.46
C LYS A 158 20.43 16.77 22.89
N PRO A 159 21.40 16.26 23.66
CA PRO A 159 22.17 15.09 23.27
C PRO A 159 21.28 13.83 23.28
N ILE A 160 21.59 12.87 22.40
CA ILE A 160 20.73 11.71 22.11
C ILE A 160 20.52 10.80 23.31
N GLU A 161 21.46 10.76 24.25
CA GLU A 161 21.41 9.99 25.49
C GLU A 161 20.34 10.51 26.44
N LYS A 162 20.01 11.80 26.36
CA LYS A 162 19.00 12.47 27.18
C LYS A 162 17.67 12.66 26.45
N THR A 163 17.56 12.19 25.21
CA THR A 163 16.34 12.29 24.40
C THR A 163 15.34 11.20 24.79
N THR A 164 14.09 11.61 24.97
CA THR A 164 12.95 10.74 25.31
C THR A 164 11.99 10.61 24.14
N GLU A 165 11.02 9.69 24.23
CA GLU A 165 9.97 9.57 23.21
C GLU A 165 9.12 10.86 23.10
N GLN A 166 8.93 11.59 24.20
CA GLN A 166 8.23 12.88 24.19
C GLN A 166 8.95 13.93 23.34
N ASP A 167 10.29 13.91 23.34
CA ASP A 167 11.08 14.81 22.51
C ASP A 167 10.92 14.48 21.01
N VAL A 168 10.72 13.20 20.66
CA VAL A 168 10.40 12.79 19.28
C VAL A 168 9.08 13.41 18.83
N PHE A 169 8.03 13.33 19.65
CA PHE A 169 6.74 13.94 19.35
C PHE A 169 6.83 15.46 19.24
N TYR A 170 7.57 16.10 20.14
CA TYR A 170 7.79 17.54 20.11
C TYR A 170 8.49 17.99 18.82
N GLU A 171 9.56 17.31 18.42
CA GLU A 171 10.27 17.65 17.19
C GLU A 171 9.45 17.31 15.93
N LEU A 172 8.65 16.25 15.93
CA LEU A 172 7.69 15.98 14.86
C LEU A 172 6.69 17.13 14.70
N GLU A 173 6.05 17.56 15.80
CA GLU A 173 5.10 18.67 15.78
C GLU A 173 5.74 19.98 15.32
N LYS A 174 6.97 20.24 15.75
CA LYS A 174 7.74 21.40 15.32
C LYS A 174 8.06 21.35 13.82
N ASN A 175 8.39 20.17 13.29
CA ASN A 175 8.65 19.99 11.86
C ASN A 175 7.36 20.09 11.02
N ILE A 176 6.23 19.60 11.50
CA ILE A 176 4.91 19.80 10.86
C ILE A 176 4.58 21.29 10.78
N ARG A 177 4.82 22.06 11.84
CA ARG A 177 4.60 23.52 11.84
C ARG A 177 5.53 24.25 10.88
N LYS A 178 6.80 23.82 10.78
CA LYS A 178 7.72 24.35 9.77
C LYS A 178 7.23 24.03 8.35
N LEU A 179 6.87 22.78 8.09
CA LEU A 179 6.35 22.35 6.79
C LEU A 179 5.13 23.18 6.40
N LEU A 180 4.22 23.44 7.34
CA LEU A 180 3.06 24.29 7.11
C LEU A 180 3.44 25.70 6.63
N VAL A 181 4.49 26.29 7.19
CA VAL A 181 5.01 27.59 6.74
C VAL A 181 5.51 27.49 5.30
N TYR A 182 6.30 26.47 4.96
CA TYR A 182 6.80 26.26 3.60
C TYR A 182 5.68 26.00 2.60
N VAL A 183 4.67 25.20 2.95
CA VAL A 183 3.50 24.94 2.10
C VAL A 183 2.75 26.24 1.83
N ARG A 184 2.44 27.03 2.87
CA ARG A 184 1.76 28.33 2.72
C ARG A 184 2.56 29.30 1.85
N SER A 185 3.87 29.34 1.99
CA SER A 185 4.74 30.18 1.15
C SER A 185 4.78 29.72 -0.31
N ASN A 186 4.66 28.42 -0.59
CA ASN A 186 4.72 27.89 -1.95
C ASN A 186 3.37 27.87 -2.68
N VAL A 187 2.25 27.86 -1.94
CA VAL A 187 0.90 27.91 -2.50
C VAL A 187 0.58 29.29 -3.09
N ASN A 188 1.24 30.38 -2.64
CA ASN A 188 0.96 31.78 -3.05
C ASN A 188 -0.51 32.22 -2.91
N ASP A 189 -1.36 31.39 -2.31
CA ASP A 189 -2.79 31.60 -2.22
C ASP A 189 -3.20 31.71 -0.76
N SER A 190 -3.80 32.84 -0.44
CA SER A 190 -4.35 33.15 0.89
C SER A 190 -5.57 32.30 1.24
N GLU A 191 -6.03 31.44 0.34
CA GLU A 191 -7.29 30.70 0.47
C GLU A 191 -7.15 29.28 1.06
N ILE A 192 -5.95 28.69 1.12
CA ILE A 192 -5.80 27.37 1.75
C ILE A 192 -5.64 27.53 3.27
N ASP A 193 -6.75 27.36 3.98
CA ASP A 193 -6.82 27.32 5.45
C ASP A 193 -6.25 25.99 6.01
N LEU A 194 -5.01 25.67 5.64
CA LEU A 194 -4.32 24.46 6.06
C LEU A 194 -3.92 24.58 7.53
N THR A 195 -4.46 23.72 8.39
CA THR A 195 -4.09 23.64 9.80
C THR A 195 -3.00 22.57 10.01
N PRO A 196 -2.22 22.61 11.12
CA PRO A 196 -1.27 21.54 11.43
C PRO A 196 -1.94 20.15 11.55
N ALA A 197 -3.18 20.11 12.02
CA ALA A 197 -3.95 18.88 12.13
C ALA A 197 -4.34 18.32 10.74
N ALA A 198 -4.79 19.19 9.83
CA ALA A 198 -5.09 18.82 8.46
C ALA A 198 -3.83 18.33 7.71
N LEU A 199 -2.72 19.04 7.84
CA LEU A 199 -1.44 18.64 7.25
C LEU A 199 -0.97 17.28 7.80
N ARG A 200 -1.13 17.02 9.10
CA ARG A 200 -0.82 15.72 9.68
C ARG A 200 -1.71 14.61 9.12
N ALA A 201 -3.00 14.86 8.94
CA ALA A 201 -3.91 13.87 8.34
C ALA A 201 -3.48 13.53 6.91
N ILE A 202 -3.17 14.54 6.10
CA ILE A 202 -2.65 14.36 4.73
C ILE A 202 -1.36 13.55 4.74
N LEU A 203 -0.39 13.87 5.62
CA LEU A 203 0.87 13.13 5.71
C LEU A 203 0.68 11.67 6.16
N ASN A 204 -0.28 11.42 7.06
CA ASN A 204 -0.63 10.06 7.48
C ASN A 204 -1.24 9.24 6.34
N GLU A 205 -2.07 9.85 5.49
CA GLU A 205 -2.72 9.17 4.37
C GLU A 205 -1.77 8.95 3.19
N THR A 206 -0.83 9.86 3.00
CA THR A 206 -0.03 9.93 1.75
C THR A 206 1.36 9.33 1.91
N GLY A 207 1.90 9.28 3.14
CA GLY A 207 3.21 8.70 3.43
C GLY A 207 4.38 9.40 2.72
N VAL A 208 4.15 10.60 2.19
CA VAL A 208 5.12 11.43 1.45
C VAL A 208 6.18 11.98 2.39
#